data_AF-A0A7Y8H345-F1
#
_entry.id   AF-A0A7Y8H345-F1
#
_cell.length_a   1.000
_cell.length_b   1.000
_cell.length_c   1.000
_cell.angle_alpha   90.00
_cell.angle_beta   90.00
_cell.angle_gamma   90.00
#
_symmetry.space_group_name_H-M   'P 1'
#
loop_
_entity.id
_entity.type
_entity.pdbx_description
1 polymer ?
#
loop_
_entity_poly.entity_id
_entity_poly.type
_entity_poly.pdbx_seq_one_letter_code
_entity_poly.pdbx_strand_id
1 'polypeptide(L)'
;MILLTVISLIALVLIIYLVINNLSRIKLLNKLILSESTSKNEGFTSNPQLNELMGKEGITLTVLRPAGTAEFDGNKIDVIAESEFLEKGIKIKVIKVEGIKVVVRQIK
;
A
#
# COMPACT_ATOMS: atom_id res chain seq x y z
N MET A 1 24.57 -47.31 21.29
CA MET A 1 23.28 -47.00 20.63
C MET A 1 22.64 -45.74 21.18
N ILE A 2 22.40 -45.66 22.51
CA ILE A 2 21.72 -44.52 23.16
C ILE A 2 22.48 -43.18 23.03
N LEU A 3 23.82 -43.20 23.06
CA LEU A 3 24.61 -41.97 22.89
C LEU A 3 24.51 -41.37 21.47
N LEU A 4 24.44 -42.22 20.45
CA LEU A 4 24.32 -41.79 19.05
C LEU A 4 22.94 -41.18 18.78
N THR A 5 21.89 -41.72 19.40
CA THR A 5 20.52 -41.20 19.26
C THR A 5 20.37 -39.81 19.90
N VAL A 6 21.05 -39.56 21.03
CA VAL A 6 21.01 -38.25 21.71
C VAL A 6 21.72 -37.18 20.88
N ILE A 7 22.88 -37.49 20.29
CA ILE A 7 23.63 -36.55 19.44
C ILE A 7 22.83 -36.18 18.18
N SER A 8 22.18 -37.17 17.55
CA SER A 8 21.34 -36.92 16.38
C SER A 8 20.14 -36.02 16.69
N LEU A 9 19.51 -36.20 17.85
CA LEU A 9 18.39 -35.38 18.29
C LEU A 9 18.81 -33.91 18.52
N ILE A 10 19.97 -33.70 19.14
CA ILE A 10 20.52 -32.36 19.40
C ILE A 10 20.88 -31.66 18.07
N ALA A 11 21.48 -32.38 17.13
CA ALA A 11 21.83 -31.85 15.82
C ALA A 11 20.58 -31.40 15.03
N LEU A 12 19.49 -32.16 15.10
CA LEU A 12 18.22 -31.82 14.44
C LEU A 12 17.64 -30.51 15.00
N VAL A 13 17.60 -30.38 16.32
CA VAL A 13 17.09 -29.17 16.98
C VAL A 13 17.95 -27.95 16.62
N LEU A 14 19.27 -28.11 16.57
CA LEU A 14 20.19 -27.04 16.19
C LEU A 14 19.98 -26.57 14.75
N ILE A 15 19.80 -27.50 13.81
CA ILE A 15 19.52 -27.19 12.39
C ILE A 15 18.20 -26.44 12.27
N ILE A 16 17.13 -26.90 12.94
CA ILE A 16 15.81 -26.25 12.92
C ILE A 16 15.92 -24.82 13.47
N TYR A 17 16.62 -24.62 14.58
CA TYR A 17 16.83 -23.29 15.17
C TYR A 17 17.55 -22.34 14.20
N LEU A 18 18.59 -22.81 13.52
CA LEU A 18 19.37 -22.03 12.57
C LEU A 18 18.55 -21.65 11.33
N VAL A 19 17.72 -22.59 10.84
CA VAL A 19 16.79 -22.37 9.72
C VAL A 19 15.74 -21.33 10.10
N ILE A 20 15.07 -21.43 11.25
CA ILE A 20 14.04 -20.45 11.68
C ILE A 20 14.64 -19.05 11.84
N ASN A 21 15.82 -18.94 12.46
CA ASN A 21 16.50 -17.66 12.64
C ASN A 21 16.90 -17.02 11.30
N ASN A 22 17.31 -17.84 10.31
CA ASN A 22 17.70 -17.34 9.00
C ASN A 22 16.49 -17.10 8.06
N LEU A 23 15.35 -17.77 8.29
CA LEU A 23 14.12 -17.63 7.51
C LEU A 23 13.49 -16.24 7.62
N SER A 24 13.62 -15.56 8.77
CA SER A 24 13.14 -14.17 8.92
C SER A 24 13.87 -13.17 8.01
N ARG A 25 15.02 -13.53 7.42
CA ARG A 25 15.69 -12.71 6.38
C ARG A 25 15.34 -13.10 4.94
N ILE A 26 14.55 -14.15 4.72
CA ILE A 26 14.20 -14.60 3.37
C ILE A 26 12.93 -13.86 2.91
N LYS A 27 13.14 -12.66 2.33
CA LYS A 27 12.13 -11.90 1.55
C LYS A 27 11.49 -12.69 0.39
N LEU A 28 11.90 -13.94 0.16
CA LEU A 28 11.45 -14.80 -0.95
C LEU A 28 10.19 -15.62 -0.63
N LEU A 29 9.73 -15.65 0.64
CA LEU A 29 8.51 -16.36 1.04
C LEU A 29 7.20 -15.61 0.69
N ASN A 30 7.29 -14.33 0.30
CA ASN A 30 6.12 -13.55 -0.11
C ASN A 30 5.66 -13.82 -1.54
N LYS A 31 6.29 -14.75 -2.27
CA LYS A 31 5.99 -15.05 -3.68
C LYS A 31 5.33 -16.41 -3.93
N LEU A 32 4.93 -17.11 -2.86
CA LEU A 32 4.20 -18.38 -2.94
C LEU A 32 2.70 -18.25 -2.62
N ILE A 33 2.19 -17.02 -2.59
CA ILE A 33 0.74 -16.76 -2.69
C ILE A 33 0.50 -16.31 -4.11
N LEU A 34 0.09 -17.26 -4.95
CA LEU A 34 -0.54 -16.97 -6.23
C LEU A 34 -1.97 -16.45 -5.93
N SER A 35 -2.05 -15.24 -5.40
CA SER A 35 -3.26 -14.43 -5.57
C SER A 35 -3.15 -13.82 -6.95
N GLU A 36 -3.74 -14.53 -7.90
CA GLU A 36 -4.17 -14.01 -9.19
C GLU A 36 -4.83 -12.64 -9.00
N SER A 37 -4.13 -11.58 -9.42
CA SER A 37 -4.66 -10.62 -10.39
C SER A 37 -3.64 -9.52 -10.60
N THR A 38 -3.00 -9.57 -11.77
CA THR A 38 -2.60 -8.37 -12.50
C THR A 38 -1.37 -7.62 -11.99
N SER A 39 -0.19 -8.21 -12.27
CA SER A 39 0.98 -7.42 -12.66
C SER A 39 0.69 -6.71 -13.99
N LYS A 40 0.03 -5.55 -13.92
CA LYS A 40 0.12 -4.46 -14.90
C LYS A 40 -0.71 -3.28 -14.39
N ASN A 41 -0.13 -2.48 -13.50
CA ASN A 41 -0.30 -1.03 -13.53
C ASN A 41 0.74 -0.40 -12.61
N GLU A 42 1.57 0.42 -13.23
CA GLU A 42 2.81 1.03 -12.77
C GLU A 42 2.58 2.19 -11.77
N GLY A 43 1.75 1.99 -10.74
CA GLY A 43 1.24 3.11 -9.94
C GLY A 43 1.53 3.09 -8.44
N PHE A 44 2.21 2.09 -7.90
CA PHE A 44 2.49 2.02 -6.46
C PHE A 44 3.83 2.68 -6.13
N THR A 45 3.90 3.99 -6.28
CA THR A 45 4.84 4.75 -5.46
C THR A 45 4.31 4.68 -4.04
N SER A 46 4.89 3.76 -3.28
CA SER A 46 5.03 3.86 -1.85
C SER A 46 5.57 5.25 -1.50
N ASN A 47 4.70 6.23 -1.38
CA ASN A 47 5.04 7.53 -0.86
C ASN A 47 4.53 7.57 0.59
N PRO A 48 5.40 7.61 1.61
CA PRO A 48 5.01 7.80 3.00
C PRO A 48 4.25 9.13 3.26
N GLN A 49 4.02 9.95 2.23
CA GLN A 49 3.36 11.26 2.30
C GLN A 49 1.83 11.26 2.22
N LEU A 50 1.14 10.11 2.16
CA LEU A 50 -0.34 10.16 2.04
C LEU A 50 -1.02 10.79 3.26
N ASN A 51 -0.42 10.66 4.46
CA ASN A 51 -0.89 11.37 5.65
C ASN A 51 -0.60 12.88 5.62
N GLU A 52 0.36 13.35 4.82
CA GLU A 52 0.68 14.78 4.66
C GLU A 52 -0.30 15.49 3.72
N LEU A 53 -1.13 14.74 2.99
CA LEU A 53 -2.16 15.28 2.10
C LEU A 53 -3.41 15.76 2.85
N MET A 54 -3.57 15.41 4.13
CA MET A 54 -4.66 15.91 4.98
C MET A 54 -4.69 17.44 4.99
N GLY A 55 -5.80 18.01 4.51
CA GLY A 55 -5.98 19.46 4.44
C GLY A 55 -5.26 20.16 3.29
N LYS A 56 -4.55 19.44 2.40
CA LYS A 56 -4.00 20.04 1.19
C LYS A 56 -5.09 20.39 0.19
N GLU A 57 -4.84 21.45 -0.55
CA GLU A 57 -5.67 21.89 -1.66
C GLU A 57 -5.10 21.37 -2.98
N GLY A 58 -5.98 21.04 -3.91
CA GLY A 58 -5.62 20.53 -5.22
C GLY A 58 -6.65 20.91 -6.27
N ILE A 59 -6.40 20.49 -7.50
CA ILE A 59 -7.29 20.76 -8.63
C ILE A 59 -7.68 19.43 -9.28
N THR A 60 -8.96 19.26 -9.52
CA THR A 60 -9.49 18.11 -10.26
C THR A 60 -8.98 18.10 -11.72
N LEU A 61 -8.37 17.00 -12.14
CA LEU A 61 -7.91 16.82 -13.52
C LEU A 61 -8.97 16.16 -14.39
N THR A 62 -9.82 15.34 -13.79
CA THR A 62 -10.99 14.71 -14.41
C THR A 62 -12.24 15.12 -13.67
N VAL A 63 -13.39 14.94 -14.32
CA VAL A 63 -14.69 15.00 -13.65
C VAL A 63 -14.72 13.88 -12.61
N LEU A 64 -15.03 14.20 -11.35
CA LEU A 64 -15.14 13.22 -10.26
C LEU A 64 -16.59 12.75 -10.16
N ARG A 65 -16.84 11.45 -10.39
CA ARG A 65 -18.17 10.83 -10.34
C ARG A 65 -18.15 9.40 -9.77
N PRO A 66 -18.21 9.21 -8.44
CA PRO A 66 -17.61 10.04 -7.41
C PRO A 66 -16.07 9.91 -7.38
N ALA A 67 -15.50 8.93 -8.08
CA ALA A 67 -14.05 8.76 -8.19
C ALA A 67 -13.49 9.48 -9.42
N GLY A 68 -12.19 9.78 -9.38
CA GLY A 68 -11.40 10.23 -10.51
C GLY A 68 -10.02 10.70 -10.05
N THR A 69 -9.37 11.54 -10.84
CA THR A 69 -7.98 11.95 -10.58
C THR A 69 -7.92 13.46 -10.34
N ALA A 70 -7.13 13.83 -9.34
CA ALA A 70 -6.82 15.22 -9.03
C ALA A 70 -5.32 15.43 -8.84
N GLU A 71 -4.89 16.67 -8.98
CA GLU A 71 -3.52 17.10 -8.81
C GLU A 71 -3.34 17.81 -7.47
N PHE A 72 -2.37 17.35 -6.69
CA PHE A 72 -1.93 17.96 -5.43
C PHE A 72 -0.42 18.16 -5.48
N ASP A 73 0.06 19.40 -5.36
CA ASP A 73 1.49 19.76 -5.45
C ASP A 73 2.19 19.18 -6.70
N GLY A 74 1.51 19.19 -7.85
CA GLY A 74 2.03 18.65 -9.11
C GLY A 74 2.02 17.11 -9.21
N ASN A 75 1.53 16.41 -8.19
CA ASN A 75 1.35 14.96 -8.21
C ASN A 75 -0.09 14.59 -8.55
N LYS A 76 -0.26 13.66 -9.50
CA LYS A 76 -1.57 13.12 -9.86
C LYS A 76 -1.93 11.98 -8.93
N ILE A 77 -3.07 12.09 -8.26
CA ILE A 77 -3.51 11.14 -7.24
C ILE A 77 -4.98 10.81 -7.49
N ASP A 78 -5.33 9.54 -7.30
CA ASP A 78 -6.72 9.10 -7.36
C ASP A 78 -7.46 9.51 -6.09
N VAL A 79 -8.59 10.17 -6.29
CA VAL A 79 -9.40 10.73 -5.21
C VAL A 79 -10.86 10.37 -5.39
N ILE A 80 -11.56 10.37 -4.27
CA ILE A 80 -13.00 10.14 -4.20
C ILE A 80 -13.63 11.42 -3.68
N ALA A 81 -14.51 12.00 -4.47
CA ALA A 81 -15.34 13.10 -4.05
C ALA A 81 -16.28 12.67 -2.93
N GLU A 82 -16.46 13.54 -1.94
CA GLU A 82 -17.52 13.38 -0.93
C GLU A 82 -18.91 13.53 -1.56
N SER A 83 -19.04 14.37 -2.60
CA SER A 83 -20.26 14.51 -3.40
C SER A 83 -20.20 13.62 -4.65
N GLU A 84 -21.36 13.26 -5.21
CA GLU A 84 -21.43 12.40 -6.40
C GLU A 84 -20.91 13.06 -7.69
N PHE A 85 -20.64 14.37 -7.66
CA PHE A 85 -20.23 15.14 -8.82
C PHE A 85 -19.31 16.30 -8.45
N LEU A 86 -18.13 16.34 -9.09
CA LEU A 86 -17.35 17.56 -9.28
C LEU A 86 -16.90 17.65 -10.74
N GLU A 87 -16.96 18.85 -11.31
CA GLU A 87 -16.40 19.10 -12.64
C GLU A 87 -14.88 19.14 -12.61
N LYS A 88 -14.27 19.01 -13.79
CA LYS A 88 -12.83 19.18 -14.00
C LYS A 88 -12.43 20.64 -13.78
N GLY A 89 -11.26 20.85 -13.17
CA GLY A 89 -10.68 22.17 -12.93
C GLY A 89 -11.17 22.85 -11.65
N ILE A 90 -12.00 22.18 -10.85
CA ILE A 90 -12.45 22.66 -9.56
C ILE A 90 -11.38 22.46 -8.48
N LYS A 91 -11.25 23.47 -7.60
CA LYS A 91 -10.43 23.40 -6.38
C LYS A 91 -11.08 22.51 -5.33
N ILE A 92 -10.28 21.61 -4.78
CA ILE A 92 -10.72 20.62 -3.80
C ILE A 92 -9.76 20.56 -2.61
N LYS A 93 -10.27 20.17 -1.45
CA LYS A 93 -9.49 19.90 -0.24
C LYS A 93 -9.63 18.46 0.17
N VAL A 94 -8.53 17.86 0.62
CA VAL A 94 -8.58 16.54 1.25
C VAL A 94 -9.20 16.65 2.64
N ILE A 95 -10.32 15.96 2.83
CA ILE A 95 -11.04 15.90 4.11
C ILE A 95 -10.73 14.63 4.91
N LYS A 96 -10.34 13.55 4.22
CA LYS A 96 -10.05 12.27 4.86
C LYS A 96 -9.06 11.48 4.01
N VAL A 97 -8.16 10.75 4.67
CA VAL A 97 -7.25 9.80 4.04
C VAL A 97 -7.48 8.44 4.67
N GLU A 98 -7.96 7.48 3.89
CA GLU A 98 -8.20 6.10 4.30
C GLU A 98 -7.25 5.16 3.53
N GLY A 99 -6.00 5.06 3.99
CA GLY A 99 -5.01 4.15 3.42
C GLY A 99 -4.60 4.54 2.00
N ILE A 100 -5.31 4.04 0.99
CA ILE A 100 -5.13 4.38 -0.43
C ILE A 100 -6.22 5.32 -0.96
N LYS A 101 -7.32 5.47 -0.23
CA LYS A 101 -8.47 6.27 -0.66
C LYS A 101 -8.36 7.67 -0.07
N VAL A 102 -8.26 8.67 -0.92
CA VAL A 102 -8.24 10.07 -0.50
C VAL A 102 -9.62 10.66 -0.77
N VAL A 103 -10.33 11.06 0.28
CA VAL A 103 -11.65 11.69 0.17
C VAL A 103 -11.50 13.20 0.12
N VAL A 104 -12.12 13.82 -0.87
CA VAL A 104 -11.98 15.25 -1.18
C VAL A 104 -13.32 15.96 -1.21
N ARG A 105 -13.32 17.23 -0.82
CA ARG A 105 -14.48 18.13 -0.87
C ARG A 105 -14.16 19.35 -1.70
N GLN A 106 -15.14 19.84 -2.46
CA GLN A 106 -15.01 21.12 -3.14
C GLN A 106 -14.79 22.27 -2.16
N ILE A 107 -13.82 23.15 -2.48
CA ILE A 107 -13.66 24.44 -1.81
C ILE A 107 -14.37 25.47 -2.69
N LYS A 108 -15.34 26.19 -2.11
CA LYS A 108 -16.07 27.26 -2.79
C LYS A 108 -15.27 28.56 -2.77
#